data_AF-A0A355RIG9-F1
#
_entry.id   AF-A0A355RIG9-F1
#
_cell.length_a   1.000
_cell.length_b   1.000
_cell.length_c   1.000
_cell.angle_alpha   90.00
_cell.angle_beta   90.00
_cell.angle_gamma   90.00
#
_symmetry.space_group_name_H-M   'P 1'
#
loop_
_entity.id
_entity.type
_entity.pdbx_description
1 polymer ?
#
loop_
_entity_poly.entity_id
_entity_poly.type
_entity_poly.pdbx_seq_one_letter_code
_entity_poly.pdbx_strand_id
1 'polypeptide(L)'
;SSMRAIVEEFNTAAIYITHDLAVVAQMADVIKVLRYGEEVEEASTRVMLSDPKEAYTKSLWSVRALEKPAQKPSDTLMSLKGIDASYGTIKVLHQVTIEVPRGSTVAVVGESGSGKSTTARVITGLLPQLAGSIEFNGEA
;
A
#
# COMPACT_ATOMS: atom_id res chain seq x y z
N SER A 1 -13.27 6.58 15.47
CA SER A 1 -12.55 7.19 16.60
C SER A 1 -11.12 6.68 16.57
N SER A 2 -10.11 7.55 16.68
CA SER A 2 -8.70 7.13 16.69
C SER A 2 -8.37 6.42 18.02
N MET A 3 -7.49 5.40 18.04
CA MET A 3 -7.10 4.77 19.32
C MET A 3 -6.45 5.79 20.27
N ARG A 4 -5.83 6.84 19.73
CA ARG A 4 -5.30 7.95 20.53
C ARG A 4 -6.38 8.61 21.39
N ALA A 5 -7.57 8.81 20.83
CA ALA A 5 -8.69 9.40 21.58
C ALA A 5 -9.15 8.50 22.73
N ILE A 6 -9.11 7.17 22.56
CA ILE A 6 -9.44 6.20 23.61
C ILE A 6 -8.38 6.24 24.73
N VAL A 7 -7.10 6.29 24.36
CA VAL A 7 -5.98 6.39 25.33
C VAL A 7 -6.12 7.65 26.18
N GLU A 8 -6.42 8.79 25.54
CA GLU A 8 -6.68 10.08 26.20
C GLU A 8 -7.95 10.05 27.08
N GLU A 9 -9.06 9.51 26.57
CA GLU A 9 -10.36 9.46 27.27
C GLU A 9 -10.30 8.60 28.53
N PHE A 10 -9.66 7.44 28.46
CA PHE A 10 -9.59 6.49 29.57
C PHE A 10 -8.36 6.69 30.46
N ASN A 11 -7.52 7.68 30.16
CA ASN A 11 -6.26 7.96 30.88
C ASN A 11 -5.41 6.69 31.06
N THR A 12 -5.17 5.99 29.95
CA THR A 12 -4.39 4.74 29.93
C THR A 12 -3.10 4.94 29.16
N ALA A 13 -2.14 4.03 29.34
CA ALA A 13 -0.98 3.94 28.45
C ALA A 13 -1.22 2.81 27.44
N ALA A 14 -0.85 3.03 26.17
CA ALA A 14 -0.92 2.02 25.13
C ALA A 14 0.46 1.81 24.50
N ILE A 15 0.82 0.54 24.27
CA ILE A 15 2.00 0.17 23.49
C ILE A 15 1.51 -0.31 22.14
N TYR A 16 1.98 0.35 21.07
CA TYR A 16 1.64 -0.01 19.70
C TYR A 16 2.85 -0.64 19.00
N ILE A 17 2.70 -1.87 18.53
CA ILE A 17 3.74 -2.62 17.81
C ILE A 17 3.32 -2.72 16.35
N THR A 18 3.99 -1.99 15.47
CA THR A 18 3.72 -1.98 14.02
C THR A 18 4.99 -1.72 13.22
N HIS A 19 4.94 -2.06 11.94
CA HIS A 19 5.93 -1.67 10.95
C HIS A 19 5.48 -0.48 10.10
N ASP A 20 4.21 -0.05 10.23
CA ASP A 20 3.66 1.08 9.48
C ASP A 20 3.94 2.41 10.20
N LEU A 21 4.98 3.09 9.74
CA LEU A 21 5.37 4.41 10.26
C LEU A 21 4.30 5.49 10.05
N ALA A 22 3.37 5.35 9.10
CA ALA A 22 2.33 6.36 8.85
C ALA A 22 1.29 6.34 9.97
N VAL A 23 0.97 5.14 10.46
CA VAL A 23 0.10 4.95 11.63
C VAL A 23 0.79 5.47 12.89
N VAL A 24 2.07 5.12 13.11
CA VAL A 24 2.82 5.59 14.28
C VAL A 24 2.89 7.12 14.33
N ALA A 25 3.13 7.77 13.19
CA ALA A 25 3.22 9.23 13.08
C ALA A 25 1.96 9.97 13.55
N GLN A 26 0.79 9.32 13.48
CA GLN A 26 -0.49 9.92 13.86
C GLN A 26 -0.91 9.62 15.30
N MET A 27 -0.33 8.58 15.91
CA MET A 27 -0.89 7.96 17.12
C MET A 27 0.06 7.95 18.31
N ALA A 28 1.38 7.87 18.10
CA ALA A 28 2.34 7.72 19.18
C ALA A 28 2.93 9.06 19.62
N ASP A 29 3.20 9.22 20.91
CA ASP A 29 3.96 10.35 21.46
C ASP A 29 5.48 10.10 21.38
N VAL A 30 5.88 8.86 21.63
CA VAL A 30 7.27 8.39 21.66
C VAL A 30 7.39 7.14 20.79
N ILE A 31 8.50 7.02 20.07
CA ILE A 31 8.84 5.86 19.26
C ILE A 31 10.10 5.23 19.86
N LYS A 32 10.04 3.91 20.08
CA LYS A 32 11.20 3.08 20.43
C LYS A 32 11.45 2.08 19.29
N VAL A 33 12.67 2.07 18.78
CA VAL A 33 13.14 1.15 17.74
C VAL A 33 13.94 0.04 18.40
N LEU A 34 13.59 -1.20 18.09
CA LEU A 34 14.33 -2.38 18.55
C LEU A 34 14.92 -3.13 17.37
N ARG A 35 16.09 -3.75 17.58
CA ARG A 35 16.73 -4.65 16.62
C ARG A 35 17.47 -5.75 17.37
N TYR A 36 17.24 -7.00 16.97
CA TYR A 36 17.82 -8.19 17.63
C TYR A 36 17.58 -8.27 19.14
N GLY A 37 16.44 -7.75 19.61
CA GLY A 37 16.09 -7.73 21.03
C GLY A 37 16.74 -6.59 21.82
N GLU A 38 17.54 -5.75 21.18
CA GLU A 38 18.16 -4.57 21.81
C GLU A 38 17.45 -3.29 21.38
N GLU A 39 17.41 -2.32 22.29
CA GLU A 39 16.98 -0.97 21.97
C GLU A 39 18.03 -0.29 21.09
N VAL A 40 17.59 0.22 19.95
CA VAL A 40 18.43 0.95 19.00
C VAL A 40 18.28 2.44 19.21
N GLU A 41 17.06 2.94 19.28
CA GLU A 41 16.80 4.38 19.41
C GLU A 41 15.44 4.64 20.05
N GLU A 42 15.37 5.63 20.93
CA GLU A 42 14.12 6.15 21.49
C GLU A 42 14.08 7.68 21.36
N ALA A 43 13.00 8.21 20.81
CA ALA A 43 12.80 9.65 20.71
C ALA A 43 11.31 9.99 20.59
N SER A 44 10.95 11.26 20.81
CA SER A 44 9.59 11.74 20.49
C SER A 44 9.29 11.52 19.01
N THR A 45 8.02 11.24 18.69
CA THR A 45 7.59 10.94 17.31
C THR A 45 8.05 11.99 16.31
N ARG A 46 7.98 13.28 16.67
CA ARG A 46 8.45 14.36 15.80
C ARG A 46 9.95 14.28 15.48
N VAL A 47 10.78 14.05 16.50
CA VAL A 47 12.24 13.95 16.32
C VAL A 47 12.58 12.70 15.52
N MET A 48 12.01 11.55 15.90
CA MET A 48 12.24 10.28 15.22
C MET A 48 11.85 10.34 13.73
N LEU A 49 10.79 11.06 13.37
CA LEU A 49 10.35 11.21 11.98
C LEU A 49 11.20 12.18 11.14
N SER A 50 11.85 13.16 11.76
CA SER A 50 12.51 14.26 11.04
C SER A 50 14.03 14.16 11.06
N ASP A 51 14.61 13.73 12.18
CA ASP A 51 16.06 13.67 12.40
C ASP A 51 16.42 12.47 13.31
N PRO A 52 16.14 11.23 12.85
CA PRO A 52 16.61 10.05 13.54
C PRO A 52 18.14 10.02 13.56
N LYS A 53 18.75 9.50 14.62
CA LYS A 53 20.21 9.50 14.82
C LYS A 53 20.85 8.23 14.31
N GLU A 54 20.23 7.08 14.57
CA GLU A 54 20.84 5.79 14.26
C GLU A 54 20.77 5.45 12.78
N ALA A 55 21.82 4.79 12.28
CA ALA A 55 21.90 4.39 10.87
C ALA A 55 20.81 3.37 10.51
N TYR A 56 20.53 2.42 11.40
CA TYR A 56 19.46 1.46 11.20
C TYR A 56 18.10 2.16 11.16
N THR A 57 17.84 3.04 12.13
CA THR A 57 16.66 3.90 12.14
C THR A 57 16.56 4.61 10.80
N LYS A 58 17.50 5.48 10.40
CA LYS A 58 17.49 6.15 9.08
C LYS A 58 17.16 5.25 7.88
N SER A 59 17.65 4.01 7.85
CA SER A 59 17.36 3.07 6.76
C SER A 59 15.87 2.70 6.66
N LEU A 60 15.16 2.55 7.79
CA LEU A 60 13.72 2.26 7.81
C LEU A 60 12.90 3.44 7.21
N TRP A 61 13.40 4.68 7.31
CA TRP A 61 12.73 5.88 6.82
C TRP A 61 13.06 6.15 5.35
N SER A 62 14.27 5.79 4.93
CA SER A 62 14.77 6.01 3.56
C SER A 62 13.91 5.36 2.47
N VAL A 63 13.15 4.32 2.82
CA VAL A 63 12.18 3.66 1.91
C VAL A 63 11.09 4.63 1.43
N ARG A 64 10.75 5.67 2.23
CA ARG A 64 9.79 6.71 1.82
C ARG A 64 10.33 7.65 0.75
N ALA A 65 11.65 7.74 0.59
CA ALA A 65 12.32 8.71 -0.27
C ALA A 65 12.89 8.10 -1.55
N LEU A 66 12.50 6.87 -1.91
CA LEU A 66 12.87 6.27 -3.19
C LEU A 66 12.10 6.96 -4.33
N GLU A 67 12.55 8.14 -4.74
CA GLU A 67 12.11 8.77 -5.97
C GLU A 67 12.69 8.00 -7.16
N LYS A 68 11.88 7.14 -7.77
CA LYS A 68 12.21 6.54 -9.06
C LYS A 68 11.94 7.60 -10.15
N PRO A 69 12.93 7.94 -11.00
CA PRO A 69 12.68 8.87 -12.10
C PRO A 69 11.55 8.34 -12.98
N ALA A 70 10.57 9.19 -13.29
CA ALA A 70 9.43 8.85 -14.13
C ALA A 70 9.93 8.42 -15.52
N GLN A 71 9.77 7.15 -15.87
CA GLN A 71 10.03 6.68 -17.22
C GLN A 71 8.93 7.21 -18.15
N LYS A 72 9.31 7.70 -19.34
CA LYS A 72 8.34 8.02 -20.37
C LYS A 72 7.61 6.73 -20.76
N PRO A 73 6.27 6.70 -20.71
CA PRO A 73 5.51 5.53 -21.13
C PRO A 73 5.83 5.20 -22.59
N SER A 74 6.17 3.93 -22.89
CA SER A 74 6.22 3.43 -24.27
C SER A 74 4.88 2.80 -24.67
N ASP A 75 4.91 1.81 -25.56
CA ASP A 75 3.78 0.93 -25.88
C ASP A 75 3.12 0.30 -24.64
N THR A 76 1.81 0.02 -24.74
CA THR A 76 1.04 -0.66 -23.71
C THR A 76 1.47 -2.12 -23.61
N LEU A 77 1.97 -2.52 -22.44
CA LEU A 77 2.33 -3.91 -22.14
C LEU A 77 1.10 -4.74 -21.79
N MET A 78 0.18 -4.19 -21.02
CA MET A 78 -1.05 -4.86 -20.61
C MET A 78 -2.23 -3.91 -20.68
N SER A 79 -3.37 -4.39 -21.17
CA SER A 79 -4.63 -3.63 -21.11
C SER A 79 -5.77 -4.51 -20.60
N LEU A 80 -6.61 -3.94 -19.76
CA LEU A 80 -7.92 -4.47 -19.40
C LEU A 80 -8.94 -3.57 -20.07
N LYS A 81 -9.87 -4.14 -20.82
CA LYS A 81 -10.92 -3.38 -21.54
C LYS A 81 -12.29 -3.84 -21.08
N GLY A 82 -12.98 -3.01 -20.30
CA GLY A 82 -14.37 -3.24 -19.89
C GLY A 82 -14.58 -4.50 -19.05
N ILE A 83 -13.67 -4.79 -18.12
CA ILE A 83 -13.70 -6.02 -17.33
C ILE A 83 -14.86 -6.05 -16.34
N ASP A 84 -15.68 -7.09 -16.47
CA ASP A 84 -16.65 -7.51 -15.47
C ASP A 84 -16.18 -8.81 -14.81
N ALA A 85 -16.38 -8.95 -13.50
CA ALA A 85 -16.04 -10.18 -12.78
C ALA A 85 -16.97 -10.39 -11.58
N SER A 86 -17.28 -11.64 -11.25
CA SER A 86 -18.13 -12.02 -10.12
C SER A 86 -17.52 -13.12 -9.27
N TYR A 87 -17.99 -13.21 -8.02
CA TYR A 87 -17.85 -14.40 -7.19
C TYR A 87 -19.22 -15.04 -7.04
N GLY A 88 -19.43 -16.17 -7.73
CA GLY A 88 -20.77 -16.74 -7.87
C GLY A 88 -21.70 -15.73 -8.55
N THR A 89 -22.80 -15.40 -7.87
CA THR A 89 -23.82 -14.46 -8.37
C THR A 89 -23.50 -12.99 -8.08
N ILE A 90 -22.52 -12.69 -7.23
CA ILE A 90 -22.20 -11.32 -6.83
C ILE A 90 -21.19 -10.73 -7.78
N LYS A 91 -21.62 -9.77 -8.60
CA LYS A 91 -20.74 -8.98 -9.47
C LYS A 91 -19.93 -8.00 -8.62
N VAL A 92 -18.61 -7.97 -8.85
CA VAL A 92 -17.64 -7.16 -8.08
C VAL A 92 -16.93 -6.14 -8.96
N LEU A 93 -16.54 -6.52 -10.18
CA LEU A 93 -16.00 -5.57 -11.16
C LEU A 93 -17.07 -5.19 -12.17
N HIS A 94 -17.09 -3.90 -12.51
CA HIS A 94 -18.06 -3.28 -13.40
C HIS A 94 -17.32 -2.45 -14.45
N GLN A 95 -17.11 -3.02 -15.64
CA GLN A 95 -16.50 -2.36 -16.80
C GLN A 95 -15.14 -1.70 -16.51
N VAL A 96 -14.30 -2.38 -15.73
CA VAL A 96 -12.98 -1.84 -15.34
C VAL A 96 -12.04 -1.83 -16.54
N THR A 97 -11.47 -0.64 -16.82
CA THR A 97 -10.49 -0.42 -17.89
C THR A 97 -9.21 0.13 -17.30
N ILE A 98 -8.08 -0.51 -17.60
CA ILE A 98 -6.76 -0.15 -17.07
C ILE A 98 -5.73 -0.38 -18.18
N GLU A 99 -4.81 0.58 -18.34
CA GLU A 99 -3.66 0.44 -19.22
C GLU A 99 -2.38 0.42 -18.38
N VAL A 100 -1.49 -0.51 -18.70
CA VAL A 100 -0.16 -0.63 -18.09
C VAL A 100 0.89 -0.47 -19.18
N PRO A 101 1.50 0.73 -19.30
CA PRO A 101 2.61 0.95 -20.21
C PRO A 101 3.84 0.11 -19.85
N ARG A 102 4.61 -0.30 -20.86
CA ARG A 102 5.88 -0.97 -20.63
C ARG A 102 6.86 -0.04 -19.89
N GLY A 103 7.62 -0.60 -18.96
CA GLY A 103 8.56 0.14 -18.11
C GLY A 103 7.90 0.92 -16.96
N SER A 104 6.57 0.97 -16.88
CA SER A 104 5.86 1.69 -15.83
C SER A 104 5.54 0.81 -14.61
N THR A 105 5.17 1.46 -13.51
CA THR A 105 4.55 0.80 -12.36
C THR A 105 3.19 1.47 -12.13
N VAL A 106 2.11 0.72 -12.35
CA VAL A 106 0.74 1.19 -12.14
C VAL A 106 0.23 0.67 -10.80
N ALA A 107 -0.20 1.57 -9.93
CA ALA A 107 -0.76 1.23 -8.63
C ALA A 107 -2.29 1.34 -8.66
N VAL A 108 -2.98 0.29 -8.21
CA VAL A 108 -4.44 0.31 -8.00
C VAL A 108 -4.71 0.54 -6.52
N VAL A 109 -5.23 1.71 -6.18
CA VAL A 109 -5.51 2.13 -4.79
C VAL A 109 -7.00 2.40 -4.61
N GLY A 110 -7.48 2.30 -3.36
CA GLY A 110 -8.89 2.47 -3.02
C GLY A 110 -9.25 1.80 -1.69
N GLU A 111 -10.46 2.04 -1.21
CA GLU A 111 -10.97 1.52 0.08
C GLU A 111 -11.12 -0.01 0.11
N SER A 112 -11.21 -0.59 1.31
CA SER A 112 -11.49 -2.03 1.44
C SER A 112 -12.80 -2.39 0.70
N GLY A 113 -12.79 -3.48 -0.06
CA GLY A 113 -13.95 -3.89 -0.86
C GLY A 113 -14.09 -3.21 -2.23
N SER A 114 -13.25 -2.24 -2.58
CA SER A 114 -13.33 -1.51 -3.87
C SER A 114 -12.97 -2.31 -5.13
N GLY A 115 -12.65 -3.61 -5.00
CA GLY A 115 -12.33 -4.48 -6.13
C GLY A 115 -10.85 -4.65 -6.48
N LYS A 116 -9.90 -4.00 -5.78
CA LYS A 116 -8.44 -4.09 -6.05
C LYS A 116 -7.92 -5.53 -6.20
N SER A 117 -8.15 -6.37 -5.18
CA SER A 117 -7.70 -7.76 -5.18
C SER A 117 -8.44 -8.59 -6.22
N THR A 118 -9.68 -8.23 -6.55
CA THR A 118 -10.45 -8.87 -7.62
C THR A 118 -9.84 -8.55 -8.98
N THR A 119 -9.50 -7.29 -9.26
CA THR A 119 -8.78 -6.88 -10.47
C THR A 119 -7.45 -7.62 -10.59
N ALA A 120 -6.68 -7.72 -9.51
CA ALA A 120 -5.42 -8.47 -9.51
C ALA A 120 -5.64 -9.96 -9.84
N ARG A 121 -6.66 -10.61 -9.25
CA ARG A 121 -6.98 -12.02 -9.52
C ARG A 121 -7.42 -12.25 -10.96
N VAL A 122 -8.12 -11.29 -11.56
CA VAL A 122 -8.50 -11.34 -12.98
C VAL A 122 -7.27 -11.25 -13.87
N ILE A 123 -6.37 -10.30 -13.59
CA ILE A 123 -5.09 -10.15 -14.31
C ILE A 123 -4.25 -11.44 -14.25
N THR A 124 -4.20 -12.10 -13.10
CA THR A 124 -3.41 -13.33 -12.94
C THR A 124 -4.11 -14.59 -13.42
N GLY A 125 -5.31 -14.49 -14.00
CA GLY A 125 -6.11 -15.64 -14.43
C GLY A 125 -6.67 -16.52 -13.31
N LEU A 126 -6.60 -16.07 -12.05
CA LEU A 126 -7.13 -16.78 -10.88
C LEU A 126 -8.64 -16.57 -10.69
N LEU A 127 -9.20 -15.57 -11.37
CA LEU A 127 -10.63 -15.32 -11.47
C LEU A 127 -10.96 -14.98 -12.92
N PRO A 128 -11.74 -15.80 -13.64
CA PRO A 128 -12.12 -15.46 -15.00
C PRO A 128 -13.01 -14.23 -15.04
N GLN A 129 -12.79 -13.36 -16.02
CA GLN A 129 -13.69 -12.28 -16.35
C GLN A 129 -14.99 -12.82 -16.97
N LEU A 130 -16.12 -12.18 -16.66
CA LEU A 130 -17.42 -12.46 -17.27
C LEU A 130 -17.58 -11.77 -18.63
N ALA A 131 -16.98 -10.58 -18.77
CA ALA A 131 -16.99 -9.78 -19.98
C ALA A 131 -15.73 -8.91 -20.05
N GLY A 132 -15.47 -8.38 -21.23
CA GLY A 132 -14.27 -7.61 -21.53
C GLY A 132 -13.09 -8.50 -21.96
N SER A 133 -11.96 -7.87 -22.26
CA SER A 133 -10.74 -8.55 -22.66
C SER A 133 -9.54 -8.07 -21.84
N ILE A 134 -8.59 -8.97 -21.67
CA ILE A 134 -7.26 -8.67 -21.13
C ILE A 134 -6.31 -8.93 -22.29
N GLU A 135 -5.40 -8.00 -22.55
CA GLU A 135 -4.33 -8.18 -23.54
C GLU A 135 -2.99 -8.03 -22.83
N PHE A 136 -2.03 -8.90 -23.11
CA PHE A 136 -0.65 -8.84 -22.64
C PHE A 136 0.30 -8.98 -23.83
N ASN A 137 1.23 -8.02 -24.00
CA ASN A 137 2.07 -7.91 -25.20
C ASN A 137 1.29 -7.91 -26.53
N GLY A 138 0.04 -7.44 -26.52
CA GLY A 138 -0.83 -7.44 -27.70
C GLY A 138 -1.52 -8.79 -28.00
N GLU A 139 -1.36 -9.79 -27.14
CA GLU A 139 -2.04 -11.09 -27.21
C GLU A 139 -3.14 -11.17 -26.14
N ALA A 140 -4.26 -11.82 -26.47
CA ALA A 140 -5.42 -11.96 -25.57
C ALA A 140 -5.34 -13.20 -24.66
#